data_AF-X1UG46-F1
#
_entry.id   AF-X1UG46-F1
#
_cell.length_a   1.000
_cell.length_b   1.000
_cell.length_c   1.000
_cell.angle_alpha   90.00
_cell.angle_beta   90.00
_cell.angle_gamma   90.00
#
_symmetry.space_group_name_H-M   'P 1'
#
loop_
_entity.id
_entity.type
_entity.pdbx_description
1 polymer ?
#
loop_
_entity_poly.entity_id
_entity_poly.type
_entity_poly.pdbx_seq_one_letter_code
_entity_poly.pdbx_strand_id
1 'polypeptide(L)'
;MTNGKEGEKPPKVEKEFFDLVNRLIVVSLQEREGLVEKYRDLFYENLFFIPVAQKVKCPMIMSKKLGNIPHAGFATLTRYAGEQLFFRQ
;
A
#
# COMPACT_ATOMS: atom_id res chain seq x y z
N MET A 1 -15.26 9.97 -22.73
CA MET A 1 -13.80 9.74 -22.65
C MET A 1 -13.52 8.36 -23.22
N THR A 2 -12.56 8.21 -24.13
CA THR A 2 -12.29 6.96 -24.87
C THR A 2 -11.59 5.88 -24.02
N ASN A 3 -11.32 6.14 -22.73
CA ASN A 3 -10.61 5.24 -21.80
C ASN A 3 -9.31 4.66 -22.37
N GLY A 4 -8.59 5.42 -23.20
CA GLY A 4 -7.34 4.96 -23.82
C GLY A 4 -7.52 3.96 -24.98
N LYS A 5 -8.74 3.78 -25.51
CA LYS A 5 -8.99 3.00 -26.75
C LYS A 5 -8.50 3.70 -28.01
N GLU A 6 -8.42 5.03 -27.95
CA GLU A 6 -7.92 5.90 -29.02
C GLU A 6 -6.80 6.76 -28.43
N GLY A 7 -5.66 6.85 -29.14
CA GLY A 7 -4.48 7.59 -28.70
C GLY A 7 -3.17 6.83 -28.89
N GLU A 8 -2.05 7.49 -28.59
CA GLU A 8 -0.73 6.85 -28.60
C GLU A 8 -0.60 5.86 -27.44
N LYS A 9 0.09 4.74 -27.70
CA LYS A 9 0.35 3.75 -26.66
C LYS A 9 1.38 4.30 -25.67
N PRO A 10 1.27 3.92 -24.38
CA PRO A 10 2.30 4.27 -23.41
C PRO A 10 3.66 3.70 -23.84
N PRO A 11 4.77 4.36 -23.48
CA PRO A 11 6.09 3.79 -23.70
C PRO A 11 6.24 2.47 -22.94
N LYS A 12 7.24 1.69 -23.35
CA LYS A 12 7.36 0.27 -22.98
C LYS A 12 7.44 0.08 -21.46
N VAL A 13 8.21 0.92 -20.78
CA VAL A 13 8.48 0.85 -19.34
C VAL A 13 7.18 1.10 -18.54
N GLU A 14 6.39 2.09 -18.93
CA GLU A 14 5.13 2.44 -18.29
C GLU A 14 4.10 1.32 -18.50
N LYS A 15 4.05 0.74 -19.71
CA LYS A 15 3.19 -0.41 -19.98
C LYS A 15 3.55 -1.59 -19.09
N GLU A 16 4.84 -1.93 -18.98
CA GLU A 16 5.33 -3.01 -18.12
C GLU A 16 5.01 -2.75 -16.64
N PHE A 17 5.14 -1.50 -16.18
CA PHE A 17 4.73 -1.09 -14.84
C PHE A 17 3.24 -1.34 -14.60
N PHE A 18 2.35 -0.88 -15.49
CA PHE A 18 0.91 -1.07 -15.32
C PHE A 18 0.49 -2.53 -15.41
N ASP A 19 1.08 -3.31 -16.33
CA ASP A 19 0.83 -4.75 -16.45
C ASP A 19 1.25 -5.48 -15.17
N LEU A 20 2.38 -5.10 -14.56
CA LEU A 20 2.87 -5.67 -13.31
C LEU A 20 1.97 -5.31 -12.12
N VAL A 21 1.54 -4.04 -12.01
CA VAL A 21 0.59 -3.59 -10.97
C VAL A 21 -0.73 -4.34 -11.07
N ASN A 22 -1.27 -4.48 -12.29
CA ASN A 22 -2.51 -5.22 -12.52
C ASN A 22 -2.38 -6.68 -12.09
N ARG A 23 -1.24 -7.33 -12.38
CA ARG A 23 -0.97 -8.70 -11.92
C ARG A 23 -0.89 -8.80 -10.41
N LEU A 24 -0.20 -7.90 -9.74
CA LEU A 24 -0.05 -7.90 -8.28
C LEU A 24 -1.38 -7.86 -7.51
N ILE A 25 -2.44 -7.35 -8.13
CA ILE A 25 -3.78 -7.28 -7.54
C ILE A 25 -4.51 -8.63 -7.61
N VAL A 26 -4.24 -9.44 -8.64
CA VAL A 26 -5.06 -10.64 -8.96
C VAL A 26 -4.37 -11.97 -8.64
N VAL A 27 -3.05 -11.98 -8.48
CA VAL A 27 -2.28 -13.22 -8.21
C VAL A 27 -2.46 -13.74 -6.79
N SER A 28 -2.16 -15.03 -6.60
CA SER A 28 -2.12 -15.65 -5.27
C SER A 28 -1.00 -15.06 -4.39
N LEU A 29 -1.11 -15.25 -3.07
CA LEU A 29 -0.07 -14.78 -2.13
C LEU A 29 1.30 -15.41 -2.41
N GLN A 30 1.36 -16.69 -2.82
CA GLN A 30 2.61 -17.37 -3.14
C GLN A 30 3.30 -16.76 -4.37
N GLU A 31 2.55 -16.40 -5.40
CA GLU A 31 3.11 -15.81 -6.62
C GLU A 31 3.46 -14.33 -6.45
N ARG A 32 2.89 -13.68 -5.44
CA ARG A 32 3.04 -12.24 -5.20
C ARG A 32 4.46 -11.86 -4.82
N GLU A 33 5.17 -12.67 -4.04
CA GLU A 33 6.52 -12.32 -3.56
C GLU A 33 7.50 -12.07 -4.70
N GLY A 34 7.55 -12.97 -5.68
CA GLY A 34 8.43 -12.81 -6.85
C GLY A 34 8.04 -11.64 -7.76
N LEU A 35 6.77 -11.22 -7.76
CA LEU A 35 6.32 -10.05 -8.51
C LEU A 35 6.62 -8.74 -7.78
N VAL A 36 6.64 -8.75 -6.44
CA VAL A 36 7.03 -7.58 -5.63
C VAL A 36 8.51 -7.26 -5.81
N GLU A 37 9.38 -8.26 -5.90
CA GLU A 37 10.80 -8.07 -6.23
C GLU A 37 10.95 -7.38 -7.58
N LYS A 38 10.34 -7.92 -8.64
CA LYS A 38 10.36 -7.31 -9.98
C LYS A 38 9.80 -5.89 -10.00
N TYR A 39 8.79 -5.62 -9.18
CA TYR A 39 8.24 -4.28 -9.04
C TYR A 39 9.26 -3.32 -8.44
N ARG A 40 9.99 -3.73 -7.39
CA ARG A 40 11.04 -2.91 -6.79
C ARG A 40 12.18 -2.63 -7.76
N ASP A 41 12.61 -3.63 -8.52
CA ASP A 41 13.68 -3.48 -9.52
C ASP A 41 13.28 -2.45 -10.57
N LEU A 42 12.06 -2.54 -11.10
CA LEU A 42 11.54 -1.58 -12.09
C LEU A 42 11.51 -0.15 -11.52
N PHE A 43 11.16 0.03 -10.25
CA PHE A 43 11.21 1.34 -9.59
C PHE A 43 12.64 1.86 -9.40
N TYR A 44 13.56 0.97 -9.04
CA TYR A 44 14.96 1.33 -8.81
C TYR A 44 15.65 1.76 -10.10
N GLU A 45 15.42 1.03 -11.20
CA GLU A 45 16.03 1.30 -12.50
C GLU A 45 15.48 2.55 -13.19
N ASN A 46 14.20 2.87 -13.00
CA ASN A 46 13.53 3.95 -13.74
C ASN A 46 13.20 5.18 -12.89
N LEU A 47 13.43 5.15 -11.58
CA LEU A 47 13.27 6.28 -10.65
C LEU A 47 11.94 7.04 -10.80
N PHE A 48 10.81 6.32 -10.93
CA PHE A 48 9.49 6.95 -11.12
C PHE A 48 9.12 7.97 -10.04
N PHE A 49 9.51 7.70 -8.79
CA PHE A 49 9.47 8.69 -7.72
C PHE A 49 10.55 8.38 -6.68
N ILE A 50 10.98 9.42 -5.96
CA ILE A 50 11.97 9.29 -4.89
C ILE A 50 11.25 9.56 -3.55
N PRO A 51 11.05 8.54 -2.69
CA PRO A 51 10.46 8.76 -1.38
C PRO A 51 11.41 9.58 -0.49
N VAL A 52 10.97 10.77 -0.07
CA VAL A 52 11.75 11.66 0.81
C VAL A 52 11.79 11.15 2.26
N ALA A 53 10.73 10.49 2.71
CA ALA A 53 10.65 9.90 4.04
C ALA A 53 9.90 8.57 3.99
N GLN A 54 10.40 7.60 4.75
CA GLN A 54 9.77 6.28 4.90
C GLN A 54 9.67 5.92 6.38
N LYS A 55 8.73 5.02 6.71
CA LYS A 55 8.50 4.54 8.09
C LYS A 55 8.24 5.68 9.09
N VAL A 56 7.62 6.77 8.63
CA VAL A 56 7.23 7.89 9.48
C VAL A 56 6.23 7.41 10.52
N LYS A 57 6.51 7.68 11.79
CA LYS A 57 5.61 7.30 12.89
C LYS A 57 4.32 8.12 12.80
N CYS A 58 3.18 7.45 12.78
CA CYS A 58 1.85 8.06 12.88
C CYS A 58 1.23 7.66 14.24
N PRO A 59 1.62 8.32 15.34
CA PRO A 59 1.14 7.97 16.66
C PRO A 59 -0.34 8.33 16.82
N MET A 60 -1.05 7.53 17.61
CA MET A 60 -2.40 7.87 18.07
C MET A 60 -2.39 8.11 19.58
N ILE A 61 -3.05 9.18 19.99
CA ILE A 61 -3.28 9.48 21.41
C ILE A 61 -4.66 8.94 21.78
N MET A 62 -4.70 8.08 22.80
CA MET A 62 -5.92 7.45 23.31
C MET A 62 -6.04 7.65 24.82
N SER A 63 -7.26 7.57 25.34
CA SER A 63 -7.49 7.60 26.79
C SER A 63 -6.88 6.39 27.48
N LYS A 64 -6.23 6.59 28.63
CA LYS A 64 -5.74 5.50 29.49
C LYS A 64 -6.87 4.59 30.00
N LYS A 65 -8.12 5.06 29.96
CA LYS A 65 -9.31 4.29 30.34
C LYS A 65 -9.73 3.28 29.26
N LEU A 66 -9.17 3.32 28.05
CA LEU A 66 -9.50 2.39 26.98
C LEU A 66 -8.58 1.16 26.98
N GLY A 67 -9.17 -0.02 26.81
CA GLY A 67 -8.54 -1.32 26.62
C GLY A 67 -8.57 -1.77 25.16
N ASN A 68 -7.88 -2.87 24.88
CA ASN A 68 -7.71 -3.47 23.55
C ASN A 68 -7.10 -2.55 22.47
N ILE A 69 -6.20 -1.65 22.87
CA ILE A 69 -5.52 -0.74 21.94
C ILE A 69 -4.33 -1.48 21.30
N PRO A 70 -4.25 -1.59 19.96
CA PRO A 70 -3.11 -2.22 19.29
C PRO A 70 -1.84 -1.36 19.40
N HIS A 71 -0.70 -2.02 19.56
CA HIS A 71 0.62 -1.37 19.68
C HIS A 71 1.40 -1.30 18.36
N ALA A 72 0.85 -1.88 17.28
CA ALA A 72 1.45 -1.90 15.96
C ALA A 72 0.38 -1.74 14.87
N GLY A 73 0.81 -1.37 13.66
CA GLY A 73 -0.06 -1.17 12.50
C GLY A 73 -0.39 0.30 12.24
N PHE A 74 -1.36 0.53 11.35
CA PHE A 74 -1.81 1.88 11.01
C PHE A 74 -2.83 2.37 12.03
N ALA A 75 -2.54 3.51 12.66
CA ALA A 75 -3.44 4.17 13.60
C ALA A 75 -4.89 4.23 13.08
N THR A 76 -5.10 4.61 11.82
CA THR A 76 -6.44 4.71 11.23
C THR A 76 -7.27 3.42 11.35
N LEU A 77 -6.66 2.24 11.31
CA LEU A 77 -7.38 0.97 11.45
C LEU A 77 -8.01 0.82 12.83
N THR A 78 -7.34 1.27 13.89
CA THR A 78 -7.90 1.28 15.25
C THR A 78 -9.14 2.17 15.37
N ARG A 79 -9.24 3.24 14.56
CA ARG A 79 -10.45 4.09 14.54
C ARG A 79 -11.64 3.39 13.89
N TYR A 80 -11.38 2.57 12.87
CA TYR A 80 -12.42 1.81 12.19
C TYR A 80 -12.83 0.54 12.94
N ALA A 81 -11.91 -0.05 13.71
CA ALA A 81 -12.16 -1.19 14.59
C ALA A 81 -12.56 -0.77 16.02
N GLY A 82 -13.32 0.33 16.13
CA GLY A 82 -13.70 0.90 17.43
C GLY A 82 -14.53 -0.06 18.28
N GLU A 83 -15.28 -0.95 17.65
CA GLU A 83 -16.07 -2.02 18.28
C GLU A 83 -15.22 -3.03 19.06
N GLN A 84 -13.92 -3.13 18.75
CA GLN A 84 -13.00 -3.97 19.50
C GLN A 84 -12.50 -3.28 20.79
N LEU A 85 -12.69 -1.97 20.93
CA LEU A 85 -12.24 -1.20 22.10
C LEU A 85 -13.26 -1.29 23.24
N PHE A 86 -12.76 -1.23 24.48
CA PHE A 86 -13.62 -1.22 25.66
C PHE A 86 -13.09 -0.28 26.75
N PHE A 87 -13.95 0.18 27.65
CA PHE A 87 -13.50 0.87 28.86
C PHE A 87 -13.02 -0.14 29.89
N ARG A 88 -11.82 0.08 30.42
CA ARG A 88 -11.28 -0.69 31.56
C ARG A 88 -12.12 -0.35 32.81
N GLN A 89 -12.27 -1.33 33.69
CA GLN A 89 -12.80 -1.10 35.05
C GLN A 89 -11.83 -0.24 35.86
#